data_AF-A0A961P680-F1
#
_entry.id   AF-A0A961P680-F1
#
_cell.length_a   1.000
_cell.length_b   1.000
_cell.length_c   1.000
_cell.angle_alpha   90.00
_cell.angle_beta   90.00
_cell.angle_gamma   90.00
#
_symmetry.space_group_name_H-M   'P 1'
#
loop_
_entity.id
_entity.type
_entity.pdbx_description
1 polymer ?
#
loop_
_entity_poly.entity_id
_entity_poly.type
_entity_poly.pdbx_seq_one_letter_code
_entity_poly.pdbx_strand_id
1 'polypeptide(L)'
;MAEEQAQVAAAAGATAFGSSEFEALLSKEFRPKSDQAKSAVQNAVKTLAQQALANTALISDDALRSIESIVAEIDKKLTEQVNLILHHADFQQLESAWRGLHYLVNNTET
;
A
#
# COMPACT_ATOMS: atom_id res chain seq x y z
N MET A 1 -15.52 -4.64 28.77
CA MET A 1 -16.84 -5.32 28.69
C MET A 1 -17.91 -4.46 28.01
N ALA A 2 -18.15 -3.20 28.40
CA ALA A 2 -19.15 -2.33 27.73
C ALA A 2 -18.64 -1.67 26.42
N GLU A 3 -17.34 -1.40 26.31
CA GLU A 3 -16.73 -0.76 25.13
C GLU A 3 -16.51 -1.75 23.96
N GLU A 4 -16.29 -3.04 24.24
CA GLU A 4 -16.13 -4.08 23.20
C GLU A 4 -17.43 -4.36 22.42
N GLN A 5 -18.61 -4.17 23.03
CA GLN A 5 -19.89 -4.37 22.34
C GLN A 5 -20.25 -3.22 21.40
N ALA A 6 -19.76 -2.00 21.65
CA ALA A 6 -20.00 -0.84 20.78
C ALA A 6 -19.18 -0.92 19.48
N GLN A 7 -17.99 -1.51 19.53
CA GLN A 7 -17.09 -1.59 18.37
C GLN A 7 -17.50 -2.69 17.37
N VAL A 8 -18.15 -3.77 17.85
CA VAL A 8 -18.71 -4.82 16.98
C VAL A 8 -19.95 -4.33 16.21
N ALA A 9 -20.75 -3.44 16.80
CA ALA A 9 -21.93 -2.86 16.14
C ALA A 9 -21.57 -1.86 15.01
N ALA A 10 -20.46 -1.13 15.15
CA ALA A 10 -20.00 -0.18 14.13
C ALA A 10 -19.43 -0.89 12.87
N ALA A 11 -18.80 -2.06 13.04
CA ALA A 11 -18.27 -2.84 11.93
C ALA A 11 -19.36 -3.51 11.08
N ALA A 12 -20.51 -3.87 11.68
CA ALA A 12 -21.64 -4.46 10.96
C ALA A 12 -22.41 -3.44 10.10
N GLY A 13 -22.36 -2.15 10.44
CA GLY A 13 -23.01 -1.08 9.68
C GLY A 13 -22.35 -0.81 8.33
N ALA A 14 -21.02 -0.92 8.24
CA ALA A 14 -20.28 -0.59 7.01
C ALA A 14 -20.47 -1.60 5.87
N THR A 15 -20.72 -2.88 6.18
CA THR A 15 -20.97 -3.92 5.18
C THR A 15 -22.38 -3.89 4.58
N ALA A 16 -23.36 -3.30 5.28
CA ALA A 16 -24.76 -3.28 4.86
C ALA A 16 -25.07 -2.21 3.78
N PHE A 17 -24.29 -1.12 3.73
CA PHE A 17 -24.49 -0.04 2.75
C PHE A 17 -24.13 -0.49 1.32
N GLY A 18 -23.05 -1.27 1.15
CA GLY A 18 -22.63 -1.73 -0.17
C GLY A 18 -23.52 -2.83 -0.78
N SER A 19 -24.08 -3.72 0.05
CA SER A 19 -24.91 -4.82 -0.44
C SER A 19 -26.29 -4.33 -0.90
N SER A 20 -26.93 -3.45 -0.13
CA SER A 20 -28.28 -2.96 -0.44
C SER A 20 -28.32 -2.03 -1.66
N GLU A 21 -27.32 -1.18 -1.82
CA GLU A 21 -27.16 -0.32 -3.01
C GLU A 21 -26.87 -1.15 -4.27
N PHE A 22 -26.01 -2.16 -4.16
CA PHE A 22 -25.70 -3.08 -5.25
C PHE A 22 -26.94 -3.86 -5.72
N GLU A 23 -27.78 -4.32 -4.80
CA GLU A 23 -29.05 -4.98 -5.12
C GLU A 23 -30.05 -4.06 -5.85
N ALA A 24 -30.10 -2.79 -5.45
CA ALA A 24 -30.92 -1.77 -6.11
C ALA A 24 -30.47 -1.52 -7.55
N LEU A 25 -29.16 -1.50 -7.81
CA LEU A 25 -28.61 -1.36 -9.16
C LEU A 25 -28.88 -2.60 -10.03
N LEU A 26 -28.73 -3.80 -9.45
CA LEU A 26 -28.95 -5.05 -10.17
C LEU A 26 -30.41 -5.23 -10.61
N SER A 27 -31.35 -4.87 -9.73
CA SER A 27 -32.78 -4.92 -10.04
C SER A 27 -33.20 -3.89 -11.10
N LYS A 28 -32.53 -2.72 -11.14
CA LYS A 28 -32.76 -1.66 -12.13
C LYS A 28 -32.32 -2.08 -13.54
N GLU A 29 -31.16 -2.71 -13.68
CA GLU A 29 -30.56 -3.06 -14.99
C GLU A 29 -31.12 -4.37 -15.57
N PHE A 30 -31.33 -5.41 -14.76
CA PHE A 30 -31.73 -6.73 -15.26
C PHE A 30 -33.24 -6.98 -15.23
N ARG A 31 -34.03 -6.17 -14.49
CA ARG A 31 -35.50 -6.26 -14.36
C ARG A 31 -36.05 -7.70 -14.26
N PRO A 32 -35.57 -8.51 -13.30
CA PRO A 32 -35.99 -9.89 -13.15
C PRO A 32 -37.48 -9.99 -12.80
N LYS A 33 -38.20 -10.87 -13.52
CA LYS A 33 -39.66 -11.03 -13.42
C LYS A 33 -40.11 -12.01 -12.31
N SER A 34 -39.17 -12.66 -11.63
CA SER A 34 -39.43 -13.57 -10.51
C SER A 34 -38.30 -13.50 -9.47
N ASP A 35 -38.59 -13.88 -8.23
CA ASP A 35 -37.58 -13.89 -7.16
C ASP A 35 -36.49 -14.94 -7.39
N GLN A 36 -36.83 -16.04 -8.08
CA GLN A 36 -35.85 -17.03 -8.52
C GLN A 36 -34.86 -16.45 -9.55
N ALA A 37 -35.34 -15.60 -10.47
CA ALA A 37 -34.49 -14.90 -11.43
C ALA A 37 -33.58 -13.86 -10.75
N LYS A 38 -34.07 -13.15 -9.72
CA LYS A 38 -33.24 -12.23 -8.92
C LYS A 38 -32.06 -12.95 -8.28
N SER A 39 -32.32 -14.06 -7.59
CA SER A 39 -31.29 -14.84 -6.92
C SER A 39 -30.30 -15.45 -7.92
N ALA A 40 -30.78 -15.94 -9.06
CA ALA A 40 -29.91 -16.47 -10.11
C ALA A 40 -28.97 -15.40 -10.69
N VAL A 41 -29.47 -14.19 -10.96
CA VAL A 41 -28.67 -13.07 -11.46
C VAL A 41 -27.65 -12.60 -10.41
N GLN A 42 -28.05 -12.47 -9.14
CA GLN A 42 -27.12 -12.14 -8.06
C GLN A 42 -25.96 -13.13 -7.96
N ASN A 43 -26.28 -14.43 -7.98
CA ASN A 43 -25.26 -15.48 -7.91
C ASN A 43 -24.34 -15.46 -9.13
N ALA A 44 -24.87 -15.26 -10.33
CA ALA A 44 -24.07 -15.15 -11.55
C ALA A 44 -23.11 -13.95 -11.51
N VAL A 45 -23.58 -12.77 -11.10
CA VAL A 45 -22.74 -11.57 -10.99
C VAL A 45 -21.72 -11.71 -9.87
N LYS A 46 -22.07 -12.32 -8.74
CA LYS A 46 -21.14 -12.61 -7.64
C LYS A 46 -20.00 -13.52 -8.10
N THR A 47 -20.31 -14.59 -8.82
CA THR A 47 -19.30 -15.51 -9.39
C THR A 47 -18.42 -14.79 -10.41
N LEU A 48 -19.00 -13.95 -11.27
CA LEU A 48 -18.24 -13.16 -12.24
C LEU A 48 -17.29 -12.17 -11.55
N ALA A 49 -17.76 -11.49 -10.51
CA ALA A 49 -16.95 -10.55 -9.72
C ALA A 49 -15.81 -11.26 -9.01
N GLN A 50 -16.06 -12.43 -8.41
CA GLN A 50 -15.01 -13.27 -7.81
C GLN A 50 -13.95 -13.69 -8.83
N GLN A 51 -14.38 -14.12 -10.02
CA GLN A 51 -13.46 -14.52 -11.08
C GLN A 51 -12.65 -13.33 -11.62
N ALA A 52 -13.26 -12.15 -11.72
CA ALA A 52 -12.58 -10.92 -12.15
C ALA A 52 -11.55 -10.43 -11.12
N LEU A 53 -11.90 -10.47 -9.82
CA LEU A 53 -10.98 -10.12 -8.73
C LEU A 53 -9.80 -11.09 -8.65
N ALA A 54 -10.04 -12.39 -8.81
CA ALA A 54 -8.99 -13.40 -8.83
C ALA A 54 -7.96 -13.16 -9.95
N ASN A 55 -8.40 -12.60 -11.08
CA ASN A 55 -7.54 -12.32 -12.24
C ASN A 55 -6.89 -10.93 -12.22
N THR A 56 -7.31 -10.04 -11.29
CA THR A 56 -6.77 -8.67 -11.16
C THR A 56 -5.59 -8.61 -10.19
N ALA A 57 -5.49 -9.57 -9.27
CA ALA A 57 -4.41 -9.67 -8.27
C ALA A 57 -3.10 -10.27 -8.83
N LEU A 58 -2.68 -9.89 -10.05
CA LEU A 58 -1.46 -10.43 -10.68
C LEU A 58 -0.16 -10.00 -9.96
N ILE A 59 -0.22 -8.95 -9.13
CA ILE A 59 0.80 -8.66 -8.13
C ILE A 59 0.21 -9.00 -6.78
N SER A 60 0.68 -10.09 -6.16
CA SER A 60 0.32 -10.40 -4.78
C SER A 60 0.94 -9.37 -3.84
N ASP A 61 0.23 -9.04 -2.77
CA ASP A 61 0.74 -8.21 -1.68
C ASP A 61 2.07 -8.77 -1.12
N ASP A 62 2.20 -10.09 -1.11
CA ASP A 62 3.44 -10.80 -0.76
C ASP A 62 4.61 -10.49 -1.70
N ALA A 63 4.37 -10.31 -3.00
CA ALA A 63 5.40 -9.93 -3.96
C ALA A 63 5.89 -8.49 -3.72
N LEU A 64 4.97 -7.57 -3.43
CA LEU A 64 5.30 -6.19 -3.08
C LEU A 64 6.16 -6.16 -1.80
N ARG A 65 5.71 -6.85 -0.75
CA ARG A 65 6.43 -6.95 0.52
C ARG A 65 7.80 -7.61 0.37
N SER A 66 7.92 -8.59 -0.53
CA SER A 66 9.21 -9.22 -0.85
C SER A 66 10.17 -8.24 -1.54
N ILE A 67 9.68 -7.42 -2.47
CA ILE A 67 10.48 -6.38 -3.13
C ILE A 67 10.94 -5.34 -2.11
N GLU A 68 10.05 -4.87 -1.23
CA GLU A 68 10.38 -3.92 -0.17
C GLU A 68 11.48 -4.47 0.77
N SER A 69 11.38 -5.75 1.13
CA SER A 69 12.40 -6.43 1.93
C SER A 69 13.77 -6.47 1.22
N ILE A 70 13.78 -6.76 -0.08
CA ILE A 70 15.00 -6.77 -0.88
C ILE A 70 15.62 -5.36 -0.95
N VAL A 71 14.80 -4.32 -1.16
CA VAL A 71 15.26 -2.92 -1.17
C VAL A 71 15.88 -2.55 0.17
N ALA A 72 15.24 -2.91 1.29
CA ALA A 72 15.77 -2.63 2.63
C ALA A 72 17.13 -3.30 2.88
N GLU A 73 17.33 -4.54 2.41
CA GLU A 73 18.62 -5.23 2.53
C GLU A 73 19.70 -4.60 1.64
N ILE A 74 19.35 -4.11 0.45
CA ILE A 74 20.26 -3.35 -0.41
C ILE A 74 20.66 -2.05 0.28
N ASP A 75 19.69 -1.29 0.80
CA ASP A 75 19.93 -0.01 1.47
C ASP A 75 20.81 -0.20 2.71
N LYS A 76 20.61 -1.28 3.46
CA LYS A 76 21.47 -1.63 4.59
C LYS A 76 22.91 -1.86 4.14
N LYS A 77 23.13 -2.68 3.10
CA LYS A 77 24.48 -2.97 2.57
C LYS A 77 25.16 -1.71 2.03
N LEU A 78 24.42 -0.87 1.33
CA LEU A 78 24.93 0.41 0.82
C LEU A 78 25.29 1.34 1.98
N THR A 79 24.42 1.46 2.99
CA THR A 79 24.66 2.30 4.16
C THR A 79 25.89 1.84 4.95
N GLU A 80 26.05 0.54 5.18
CA GLU A 80 27.23 -0.02 5.82
C GLU A 80 28.51 0.32 5.04
N GLN A 81 28.52 0.08 3.73
CA GLN A 81 29.70 0.34 2.89
C GLN A 81 30.03 1.83 2.79
N VAL A 82 29.01 2.68 2.59
CA VAL A 82 29.19 4.13 2.52
C VAL A 82 29.68 4.66 3.86
N ASN A 83 29.17 4.15 4.99
CA ASN A 83 29.68 4.54 6.30
C ASN A 83 31.17 4.21 6.43
N LEU A 84 31.62 3.03 6.00
CA LEU A 84 33.04 2.68 6.04
C LEU A 84 33.89 3.63 5.18
N ILE A 85 33.40 4.01 3.99
CA ILE A 85 34.10 4.94 3.08
C ILE A 85 34.16 6.35 3.70
N LEU A 86 33.02 6.89 4.14
CA LEU A 86 32.93 8.25 4.66
C LEU A 86 33.66 8.42 6.00
N HIS A 87 33.75 7.36 6.81
CA HIS A 87 34.45 7.39 8.09
C HIS A 87 35.91 6.93 8.00
N HIS A 88 36.43 6.69 6.80
CA HIS A 88 37.84 6.41 6.63
C HIS A 88 38.68 7.66 6.93
N ALA A 89 39.75 7.52 7.70
CA ALA A 89 40.57 8.65 8.18
C ALA A 89 41.07 9.54 7.03
N ASP A 90 41.57 8.94 5.96
CA ASP A 90 42.06 9.68 4.78
C ASP A 90 40.95 10.47 4.09
N PHE A 91 39.74 9.89 4.01
CA PHE A 91 38.59 10.56 3.40
C PHE A 91 38.13 11.73 4.26
N GLN A 92 38.03 11.54 5.58
CA GLN A 92 37.65 12.60 6.51
C GLN A 92 38.66 13.74 6.55
N GLN A 93 39.95 13.44 6.45
CA GLN A 93 40.99 14.47 6.37
C GLN A 93 40.80 15.34 5.13
N LEU A 94 40.60 14.71 3.97
CA LEU A 94 40.36 15.44 2.72
C LEU A 94 39.04 16.22 2.76
N GLU A 95 37.95 15.58 3.21
CA GLU A 95 36.63 16.21 3.30
C GLU A 95 36.64 17.41 4.25
N SER A 96 37.31 17.30 5.40
CA SER A 96 37.40 18.41 6.36
C SER A 96 38.12 19.63 5.78
N ALA A 97 39.22 19.41 5.04
CA ALA A 97 39.95 20.47 4.36
C ALA A 97 39.08 21.14 3.28
N TRP A 98 38.38 20.34 2.46
CA TRP A 98 37.48 20.84 1.43
C TRP A 98 36.27 21.57 2.00
N ARG A 99 35.63 21.03 3.04
CA ARG A 99 34.52 21.70 3.73
C ARG A 99 34.96 23.01 4.37
N GLY A 100 36.17 23.06 4.93
CA GLY A 100 36.76 24.28 5.47
C GLY A 100 36.97 25.36 4.40
N LEU A 101 37.52 24.99 3.24
CA LEU A 101 37.67 25.89 2.10
C LEU A 101 36.31 26.37 1.57
N HIS A 102 35.36 25.44 1.39
CA HIS A 102 34.01 25.76 0.92
C HIS A 102 33.28 26.71 1.88
N TYR A 103 33.44 26.49 3.20
CA TYR A 103 32.92 27.40 4.22
C TYR A 103 33.53 28.80 4.08
N LEU A 104 34.85 28.89 3.88
CA LEU A 104 35.52 30.18 3.72
C LEU A 104 35.02 30.93 2.48
N VAL A 105 34.90 30.24 1.34
CA VAL A 105 34.43 30.84 0.08
C VAL A 105 32.99 31.33 0.21
N ASN A 106 32.09 30.53 0.79
CA ASN A 106 30.67 30.91 0.86
C ASN A 106 30.38 32.00 1.90
N ASN A 107 31.25 32.17 2.89
CA ASN A 107 31.04 33.12 4.00
C ASN A 107 31.97 34.35 3.91
N THR A 108 32.72 34.48 2.83
CA THR A 108 33.45 35.71 2.54
C THR A 108 32.73 36.41 1.39
N GLU A 109 32.35 37.67 1.57
CA GLU A 109 31.83 38.45 0.46
C GLU A 109 32.96 38.64 -0.57
N THR A 110 32.81 38.03 -1.74
CA THR A 110 33.67 38.22 -2.91
C THR A 110 32.89 38.80 -4.05
#